data_AF-A0A2P5A828-F1
#
_entry.id   AF-A0A2P5A828-F1
#
_cell.length_a   1.000
_cell.length_b   1.000
_cell.length_c   1.000
_cell.angle_alpha   90.00
_cell.angle_beta   90.00
_cell.angle_gamma   90.00
#
_symmetry.space_group_name_H-M   'P 1'
#
loop_
_entity.id
_entity.type
_entity.pdbx_description
1 polymer ?
#
loop_
_entity_poly.entity_id
_entity_poly.type
_entity_poly.pdbx_seq_one_letter_code
_entity_poly.pdbx_strand_id
1 'polypeptide(L)'
;MTVILSFVYLTILSFSMSGQAANLTSIEILNNCSYTIWAAANPGGGKQLNKGQTWTLTSVTGSGRIWGRTNCAFDDHGRGKCDSGDCGGLLECDRRNGRAPHTVAEYSMNQVESGNDAFFVSVVDGFNIPMEFTLSSSSSGVCGQSTSSCAGDINGPCPIELRDPGGCNNPCTVFRNSQFCCNTGSICEPTSYSKFFKDLCPEARTYPSDGTRGYCPNGRNSYKVVFCPSTASSTILPTPNRKPLRTIHFQFGFSNMPCGMGSNMVF
;
A
#
# COMPACT_ATOMS: atom_id res chain seq x y z
N MET A 1 -3.93 69.78 1.75
CA MET A 1 -4.35 68.69 0.83
C MET A 1 -3.33 67.55 0.78
N THR A 2 -2.02 67.85 0.71
CA THR A 2 -0.91 66.89 0.70
C THR A 2 -0.77 66.05 1.98
N VAL A 3 -1.05 66.61 3.16
CA VAL A 3 -0.94 65.89 4.45
C VAL A 3 -2.05 64.81 4.59
N ILE A 4 -3.25 65.09 4.09
CA ILE A 4 -4.39 64.16 4.11
C ILE A 4 -4.11 62.96 3.19
N LEU A 5 -3.50 63.20 2.03
CA LEU A 5 -3.09 62.16 1.08
C LEU A 5 -2.03 61.19 1.66
N SER A 6 -1.15 61.68 2.53
CA SER A 6 -0.11 60.86 3.18
C SER A 6 -0.67 59.96 4.29
N PHE A 7 -1.67 60.45 5.05
CA PHE A 7 -2.37 59.64 6.05
C PHE A 7 -3.22 58.51 5.42
N VAL A 8 -3.84 58.77 4.27
CA VAL A 8 -4.58 57.74 3.51
C VAL A 8 -3.64 56.69 2.94
N TYR A 9 -2.41 57.05 2.54
CA TYR A 9 -1.42 56.10 2.05
C TYR A 9 -0.87 55.18 3.16
N LEU A 10 -0.71 55.71 4.38
CA LEU A 10 -0.28 54.92 5.54
C LEU A 10 -1.34 53.91 6.03
N THR A 11 -2.63 54.26 5.97
CA THR A 11 -3.71 53.35 6.38
C THR A 11 -3.95 52.22 5.37
N ILE A 12 -3.66 52.45 4.08
CA ILE A 12 -3.74 51.43 3.02
C ILE A 12 -2.58 50.42 3.14
N LEU A 13 -1.39 50.85 3.61
CA LEU A 13 -0.26 49.93 3.84
C LEU A 13 -0.42 49.03 5.08
N SER A 14 -1.33 49.38 5.99
CA SER A 14 -1.64 48.59 7.20
C SER A 14 -2.76 47.56 7.00
N PHE A 15 -3.23 47.33 5.77
CA PHE A 15 -3.96 46.10 5.46
C PHE A 15 -2.94 44.95 5.38
N SER A 16 -2.36 44.63 6.54
CA SER A 16 -1.62 43.41 6.77
C SER A 16 -2.53 42.27 6.33
N MET A 17 -2.19 41.67 5.19
CA MET A 17 -2.66 40.36 4.80
C MET A 17 -2.28 39.42 5.95
N SER A 18 -3.17 39.27 6.91
CA SER A 18 -3.25 38.05 7.70
C SER A 18 -3.64 36.97 6.71
N GLY A 19 -2.64 36.50 5.96
CA GLY A 19 -2.72 35.27 5.21
C GLY A 19 -3.04 34.22 6.24
N GLN A 20 -4.32 33.86 6.33
CA GLN A 20 -4.72 32.67 7.04
C GLN A 20 -3.92 31.57 6.36
N ALA A 21 -2.91 31.04 7.04
CA ALA A 21 -2.33 29.77 6.64
C ALA A 21 -3.53 28.82 6.54
N ALA A 22 -3.90 28.47 5.31
CA ALA A 22 -4.82 27.38 5.09
C ALA A 22 -4.06 26.19 5.69
N ASN A 23 -4.51 25.68 6.84
CA ASN A 23 -4.02 24.40 7.32
C ASN A 23 -4.62 23.38 6.37
N LEU A 24 -3.86 23.03 5.34
CA LEU A 24 -4.28 22.14 4.28
C LEU A 24 -4.30 20.70 4.79
N THR A 25 -5.15 19.86 4.19
CA THR A 25 -5.23 18.43 4.56
C THR A 25 -3.85 17.78 4.49
N SER A 26 -3.54 17.00 5.51
CA SER A 26 -2.25 16.29 5.62
C SER A 26 -2.46 14.81 5.91
N ILE A 27 -1.51 14.00 5.46
CA ILE A 27 -1.48 12.57 5.73
C ILE A 27 -0.08 12.22 6.26
N GLU A 28 -0.02 11.84 7.53
CA GLU A 28 1.19 11.28 8.14
C GLU A 28 1.29 9.79 7.83
N ILE A 29 2.40 9.36 7.25
CA ILE A 29 2.69 7.96 6.93
C ILE A 29 3.71 7.46 7.94
N LEU A 30 3.36 6.43 8.71
CA LEU A 30 4.21 5.84 9.74
C LEU A 30 4.55 4.39 9.40
N ASN A 31 5.84 4.04 9.47
CA ASN A 31 6.25 2.66 9.52
C ASN A 31 6.31 2.15 10.97
N ASN A 32 5.36 1.31 11.38
CA ASN A 32 5.39 0.62 12.68
C ASN A 32 5.84 -0.85 12.56
N CYS A 33 6.18 -1.31 11.36
CA CYS A 33 6.70 -2.65 11.13
C CYS A 33 8.07 -2.83 11.81
N SER A 34 8.43 -4.07 12.14
CA SER A 34 9.75 -4.42 12.67
C SER A 34 10.88 -4.34 11.64
N TYR A 35 10.54 -4.05 10.38
CA TYR A 35 11.44 -4.02 9.23
C TYR A 35 11.30 -2.71 8.44
N THR A 36 12.30 -2.41 7.62
CA THR A 36 12.28 -1.27 6.71
C THR A 36 11.27 -1.47 5.60
N ILE A 37 10.52 -0.42 5.29
CA ILE A 37 9.64 -0.35 4.13
C ILE A 37 10.08 0.80 3.24
N TRP A 38 9.68 0.77 1.99
CA TRP A 38 9.75 1.92 1.09
C TRP A 38 8.33 2.39 0.82
N ALA A 39 7.88 3.37 1.60
CA ALA A 39 6.58 3.99 1.39
C ALA A 39 6.55 4.63 0.00
N ALA A 40 5.38 4.62 -0.62
CA ALA A 40 5.12 5.18 -1.92
C ALA A 40 3.75 5.87 -1.91
N ALA A 41 3.65 6.95 -2.67
CA ALA A 41 2.43 7.71 -2.82
C ALA A 41 2.28 8.19 -4.28
N ASN A 42 1.07 8.10 -4.80
CA ASN A 42 0.71 8.63 -6.11
C ASN A 42 -0.57 9.47 -5.98
N PRO A 43 -0.48 10.81 -6.04
CA PRO A 43 0.74 11.62 -6.12
C PRO A 43 1.54 11.61 -4.79
N GLY A 44 2.85 11.89 -4.85
CA GLY A 44 3.68 12.14 -3.67
C GLY A 44 5.11 11.60 -3.75
N GLY A 45 5.38 10.59 -4.57
CA GLY A 45 6.71 10.02 -4.74
C GLY A 45 6.94 8.79 -3.85
N GLY A 46 8.08 8.71 -3.18
CA GLY A 46 8.38 7.60 -2.29
C GLY A 46 9.55 7.88 -1.35
N LYS A 47 9.57 7.18 -0.22
CA LYS A 47 10.56 7.37 0.84
C LYS A 47 10.83 6.08 1.60
N GLN A 48 12.10 5.80 1.86
CA GLN A 48 12.48 4.73 2.77
C GLN A 48 12.12 5.12 4.21
N LEU A 49 11.43 4.23 4.92
CA LEU A 49 11.07 4.38 6.32
C LEU A 49 11.54 3.16 7.09
N ASN A 50 12.48 3.36 8.01
CA ASN A 50 12.80 2.40 9.06
C ASN A 50 11.70 2.39 10.13
N LYS A 51 11.73 1.42 11.04
CA LYS A 51 10.78 1.34 12.16
C LYS A 51 10.72 2.67 12.92
N GLY A 52 9.50 3.16 13.15
CA GLY A 52 9.21 4.39 13.87
C GLY A 52 9.40 5.68 13.06
N GLN A 53 9.90 5.61 11.83
CA GLN A 53 10.06 6.79 10.98
C GLN A 53 8.76 7.17 10.29
N THR A 54 8.61 8.47 10.03
CA THR A 54 7.44 9.05 9.39
C THR A 54 7.77 9.82 8.10
N TRP A 55 6.72 9.98 7.29
CA TRP A 55 6.69 10.83 6.11
C TRP A 55 5.33 11.51 6.00
N THR A 56 5.32 12.84 5.94
CA THR A 56 4.07 13.59 5.85
C THR A 56 3.86 14.10 4.44
N LEU A 57 2.71 13.77 3.86
CA LEU A 57 2.18 14.44 2.68
C LEU A 57 1.39 15.67 3.14
N THR A 58 1.78 16.84 2.67
CA THR A 58 1.11 18.12 2.96
C THR A 58 0.32 18.59 1.76
N SER A 59 -0.69 19.43 1.99
CA SER A 59 -1.44 20.03 0.89
C SER A 59 -2.18 19.01 0.03
N VAL A 60 -2.70 17.94 0.66
CA VAL A 60 -3.36 16.84 -0.05
C VAL A 60 -4.74 17.28 -0.54
N THR A 61 -4.95 17.11 -1.84
CA THR A 61 -6.19 17.40 -2.57
C THR A 61 -6.29 16.42 -3.73
N GLY A 62 -7.51 16.14 -4.20
CA GLY A 62 -7.72 15.17 -5.27
C GLY A 62 -7.75 13.75 -4.74
N SER A 63 -7.73 12.81 -5.69
CA SER A 63 -7.60 11.40 -5.38
C SER A 63 -6.15 10.94 -5.40
N GLY A 64 -5.83 9.94 -4.58
CA GLY A 64 -4.50 9.38 -4.54
C GLY A 64 -4.43 8.06 -3.79
N ARG A 65 -3.23 7.48 -3.84
CA ARG A 65 -2.91 6.16 -3.31
C ARG A 65 -1.63 6.20 -2.50
N ILE A 66 -1.60 5.48 -1.38
CA ILE A 66 -0.41 5.30 -0.53
C ILE A 66 -0.24 3.81 -0.30
N TRP A 67 0.96 3.29 -0.49
CA TRP A 67 1.27 1.87 -0.26
C TRP A 67 2.70 1.67 0.24
N GLY A 68 2.96 0.48 0.76
CA GLY A 68 4.27 0.08 1.25
C GLY A 68 4.92 -0.91 0.30
N ARG A 69 6.21 -0.76 0.06
CA ARG A 69 7.02 -1.68 -0.74
C ARG A 69 8.00 -2.43 0.15
N THR A 70 8.24 -3.70 -0.17
CA THR A 70 9.12 -4.59 0.61
C THR A 70 10.35 -5.02 -0.18
N ASN A 71 11.43 -5.31 0.55
CA ASN A 71 12.69 -5.85 0.03
C ASN A 71 13.23 -5.08 -1.19
N CYS A 72 13.24 -3.75 -1.09
CA CYS A 72 13.74 -2.94 -2.18
C CYS A 72 15.26 -2.79 -2.12
N ALA A 73 15.86 -2.67 -3.30
CA ALA A 73 17.23 -2.20 -3.46
C ALA A 73 17.23 -1.11 -4.54
N PHE A 74 17.81 0.04 -4.23
CA PHE A 74 17.96 1.18 -5.13
C PHE A 74 19.43 1.60 -5.19
N ASP A 75 19.86 2.09 -6.35
CA ASP A 75 21.14 2.76 -6.54
C ASP A 75 21.08 4.22 -6.06
N ASP A 76 22.21 4.93 -6.16
CA ASP A 76 22.33 6.33 -5.75
C ASP A 76 21.46 7.30 -6.59
N HIS A 77 20.93 6.84 -7.73
CA HIS A 77 20.00 7.58 -8.57
C HIS A 77 18.54 7.21 -8.29
N GLY A 78 18.28 6.43 -7.24
CA GLY A 78 16.94 5.98 -6.87
C GLY A 78 16.34 4.97 -7.84
N ARG A 79 17.15 4.24 -8.61
CA ARG A 79 16.70 3.20 -9.55
C ARG A 79 17.00 1.81 -9.01
N GLY A 80 16.09 0.88 -9.22
CA GLY A 80 16.21 -0.44 -8.63
C GLY A 80 14.96 -1.28 -8.75
N LYS A 81 14.64 -2.04 -7.70
CA LYS A 81 13.50 -2.96 -7.69
C LYS A 81 13.03 -3.26 -6.28
N CYS A 82 11.72 -3.45 -6.13
CA CYS A 82 11.09 -4.07 -4.95
C CYS A 82 10.46 -5.43 -5.29
N ASP A 83 10.34 -6.29 -4.28
CA ASP A 83 9.62 -7.57 -4.40
C ASP A 83 8.12 -7.33 -4.57
N SER A 84 7.54 -6.48 -3.72
CA SER A 84 6.12 -6.09 -3.74
C SER A 84 5.96 -4.58 -3.89
N GLY A 85 4.88 -4.14 -4.54
CA GLY A 85 4.54 -2.72 -4.69
C GLY A 85 5.48 -1.89 -5.57
N ASP A 86 6.38 -2.51 -6.34
CA ASP A 86 7.33 -1.80 -7.20
C ASP A 86 6.62 -0.89 -8.21
N CYS A 87 7.08 0.35 -8.37
CA CYS A 87 6.46 1.35 -9.24
C CYS A 87 7.28 1.66 -10.49
N GLY A 88 7.86 0.63 -11.11
CA GLY A 88 8.70 0.76 -12.31
C GLY A 88 10.18 0.93 -11.98
N GLY A 89 10.62 0.38 -10.84
CA GLY A 89 12.00 0.42 -10.39
C GLY A 89 12.48 1.79 -9.91
N LEU A 90 11.58 2.65 -9.44
CA LEU A 90 11.91 3.98 -8.93
C LEU A 90 11.69 4.07 -7.43
N LEU A 91 12.61 4.72 -6.70
CA LEU A 91 12.44 5.07 -5.30
C LEU A 91 11.31 6.08 -5.14
N GLU A 92 11.35 7.16 -5.93
CA GLU A 92 10.28 8.14 -6.03
C GLU A 92 9.31 7.74 -7.14
N CYS A 93 8.13 7.23 -6.78
CA CYS A 93 7.14 6.79 -7.75
C CYS A 93 6.56 7.99 -8.53
N ASP A 94 6.69 7.96 -9.85
CA ASP A 94 6.17 9.00 -10.75
C ASP A 94 4.91 8.52 -11.47
N ARG A 95 3.75 9.01 -11.03
CA ARG A 95 2.42 8.81 -11.67
C ARG A 95 2.05 7.36 -11.97
N ARG A 96 2.71 6.40 -11.34
CA ARG A 96 2.51 4.96 -11.52
C ARG A 96 2.14 4.33 -10.18
N ASN A 97 1.11 3.49 -10.22
CA ASN A 97 0.76 2.64 -9.09
C ASN A 97 1.74 1.47 -8.97
N GLY A 98 1.84 0.90 -7.78
CA GLY A 98 2.69 -0.26 -7.53
C GLY A 98 2.22 -1.51 -8.27
N ARG A 99 3.15 -2.44 -8.53
CA ARG A 99 2.82 -3.79 -8.96
C ARG A 99 2.22 -4.58 -7.79
N ALA A 100 1.10 -5.26 -8.02
CA ALA A 100 0.53 -6.21 -7.08
C ALA A 100 1.51 -7.36 -6.72
N PRO A 101 1.40 -7.96 -5.52
CA PRO A 101 0.45 -7.61 -4.47
C PRO A 101 0.91 -6.40 -3.66
N HIS A 102 0.00 -5.49 -3.33
CA HIS A 102 0.23 -4.49 -2.28
C HIS A 102 -1.07 -4.00 -1.66
N THR A 103 -1.07 -3.86 -0.34
CA THR A 103 -2.15 -3.19 0.40
C THR A 103 -2.08 -1.69 0.13
N VAL A 104 -3.22 -1.06 -0.18
CA VAL A 104 -3.25 0.36 -0.56
C VAL A 104 -4.24 1.16 0.29
N ALA A 105 -3.81 2.32 0.76
CA ALA A 105 -4.67 3.36 1.30
C ALA A 105 -5.07 4.28 0.14
N GLU A 106 -6.36 4.34 -0.18
CA GLU A 106 -6.91 5.19 -1.23
C GLU A 106 -7.68 6.35 -0.59
N TYR A 107 -7.56 7.52 -1.19
CA TYR A 107 -8.27 8.70 -0.73
C TYR A 107 -8.82 9.54 -1.88
N SER A 108 -9.80 10.36 -1.54
CA SER A 108 -10.27 11.50 -2.31
C SER A 108 -10.50 12.65 -1.33
N MET A 109 -9.64 13.66 -1.36
CA MET A 109 -9.61 14.75 -0.38
C MET A 109 -10.02 16.09 -1.00
N ASN A 110 -10.70 16.91 -0.22
CA ASN A 110 -11.14 18.27 -0.53
C ASN A 110 -11.87 18.40 -1.88
N GLN A 111 -12.68 17.40 -2.22
CA GLN A 111 -13.46 17.42 -3.46
C GLN A 111 -14.70 18.28 -3.29
N VAL A 112 -14.75 19.41 -4.00
CA VAL A 112 -15.85 20.40 -3.93
C VAL A 112 -17.19 19.77 -4.25
N GLU A 113 -17.26 18.96 -5.32
CA GLU A 113 -18.50 18.34 -5.78
C GLU A 113 -19.14 17.39 -4.77
N SER A 114 -18.31 16.62 -4.04
CA SER A 114 -18.79 15.65 -3.06
C SER A 114 -19.06 16.24 -1.68
N GLY A 115 -18.45 17.40 -1.37
CA GLY A 115 -18.47 18.02 -0.04
C GLY A 115 -17.76 17.24 1.06
N ASN A 116 -17.21 16.06 0.78
CA ASN A 116 -16.62 15.16 1.78
C ASN A 116 -15.29 14.55 1.31
N ASP A 117 -14.38 14.39 2.25
CA ASP A 117 -13.23 13.53 2.14
C ASP A 117 -13.71 12.07 2.19
N ALA A 118 -13.18 11.22 1.32
CA ALA A 118 -13.41 9.78 1.32
C ALA A 118 -12.07 9.05 1.41
N PHE A 119 -11.98 8.02 2.26
CA PHE A 119 -10.74 7.28 2.46
C PHE A 119 -10.99 5.83 2.86
N PHE A 120 -10.12 4.93 2.44
CA PHE A 120 -10.24 3.51 2.77
C PHE A 120 -8.95 2.75 2.52
N VAL A 121 -8.78 1.62 3.22
CA VAL A 121 -7.82 0.59 2.86
C VAL A 121 -8.45 -0.37 1.86
N SER A 122 -7.69 -0.76 0.85
CA SER A 122 -8.10 -1.66 -0.23
C SER A 122 -7.08 -2.77 -0.40
N VAL A 123 -7.58 -4.00 -0.58
CA VAL A 123 -6.81 -5.20 -0.94
C VAL A 123 -7.25 -5.74 -2.31
N VAL A 124 -7.86 -4.89 -3.14
CA VAL A 124 -8.19 -5.19 -4.54
C VAL A 124 -6.94 -5.40 -5.38
N ASP A 125 -5.83 -4.75 -5.03
CA ASP A 125 -4.51 -4.95 -5.63
C ASP A 125 -3.66 -6.00 -4.87
N GLY A 126 -4.30 -6.79 -4.00
CA GLY A 126 -3.67 -7.77 -3.14
C GLY A 126 -3.26 -7.21 -1.77
N PHE A 127 -2.49 -8.00 -1.03
CA PHE A 127 -2.03 -7.70 0.31
C PHE A 127 -0.55 -8.04 0.45
N ASN A 128 0.22 -7.16 1.07
CA ASN A 128 1.63 -7.41 1.42
C ASN A 128 1.93 -7.03 2.88
N ILE A 129 1.55 -5.82 3.28
CA ILE A 129 1.81 -5.24 4.60
C ILE A 129 0.46 -4.89 5.24
N PRO A 130 0.23 -5.23 6.53
CA PRO A 130 -0.94 -4.77 7.27
C PRO A 130 -0.99 -3.24 7.32
N MET A 131 -2.18 -2.66 7.22
CA MET A 131 -2.35 -1.20 7.08
C MET A 131 -3.58 -0.69 7.83
N GLU A 132 -3.46 0.50 8.40
CA GLU A 132 -4.57 1.28 8.95
C GLU A 132 -4.56 2.68 8.35
N PHE A 133 -5.74 3.20 8.00
CA PHE A 133 -5.94 4.57 7.55
C PHE A 133 -6.99 5.23 8.44
N THR A 134 -6.55 6.20 9.23
CA THR A 134 -7.33 6.84 10.28
C THR A 134 -7.37 8.35 10.10
N LEU A 135 -8.50 8.95 10.46
CA LEU A 135 -8.61 10.38 10.71
C LEU A 135 -8.03 10.71 12.09
N SER A 136 -6.98 11.53 12.12
CA SER A 136 -6.32 11.98 13.34
C SER A 136 -7.03 13.17 13.98
N SER A 137 -7.52 14.12 13.17
CA SER A 137 -8.23 15.31 13.64
C SER A 137 -9.10 15.90 12.54
N SER A 138 -10.25 16.48 12.91
CA SER A 138 -11.11 17.22 11.99
C SER A 138 -11.52 18.57 12.58
N SER A 139 -11.62 19.59 11.72
CA SER A 139 -12.20 20.89 12.05
C SER A 139 -13.69 21.02 11.69
N SER A 140 -14.27 20.05 10.98
CA SER A 140 -15.49 20.25 10.18
C SER A 140 -16.71 19.48 10.68
N GLY A 141 -16.65 18.89 11.88
CA GLY A 141 -17.80 18.25 12.54
C GLY A 141 -17.63 16.74 12.72
N VAL A 142 -18.75 16.02 12.81
CA VAL A 142 -18.79 14.57 13.03
C VAL A 142 -18.56 13.83 11.71
N CYS A 143 -17.49 13.03 11.64
CA CYS A 143 -17.23 12.13 10.53
C CYS A 143 -17.94 10.77 10.76
N GLY A 144 -18.35 10.08 9.70
CA GLY A 144 -19.12 8.84 9.82
C GLY A 144 -18.29 7.66 10.34
N GLN A 145 -17.30 7.25 9.55
CA GLN A 145 -16.31 6.24 9.92
C GLN A 145 -14.94 6.89 9.86
N SER A 146 -14.25 6.92 11.00
CA SER A 146 -12.95 7.59 11.18
C SER A 146 -11.75 6.69 10.93
N THR A 147 -11.96 5.39 10.69
CA THR A 147 -10.89 4.41 10.50
C THR A 147 -11.29 3.37 9.45
N SER A 148 -10.36 3.00 8.58
CA SER A 148 -10.44 1.82 7.73
C SER A 148 -9.13 1.05 7.86
N SER A 149 -9.20 -0.26 8.09
CA SER A 149 -8.02 -1.07 8.34
C SER A 149 -8.05 -2.43 7.65
N CYS A 150 -6.86 -2.96 7.42
CA CYS A 150 -6.63 -4.36 7.11
C CYS A 150 -5.39 -4.82 7.90
N ALA A 151 -5.65 -5.23 9.15
CA ALA A 151 -4.62 -5.62 10.11
C ALA A 151 -4.51 -7.15 10.30
N GLY A 152 -5.38 -7.93 9.65
CA GLY A 152 -5.36 -9.39 9.73
C GLY A 152 -4.15 -10.04 9.06
N ASP A 153 -3.82 -11.27 9.46
CA ASP A 153 -2.82 -12.09 8.77
C ASP A 153 -3.44 -12.71 7.51
N ILE A 154 -3.28 -12.04 6.37
CA ILE A 154 -3.68 -12.57 5.06
C ILE A 154 -2.60 -13.45 4.43
N ASN A 155 -1.31 -13.15 4.68
CA ASN A 155 -0.21 -13.84 4.02
C ASN A 155 -0.11 -15.31 4.48
N GLY A 156 -0.36 -15.60 5.76
CA GLY A 156 -0.36 -16.96 6.30
C GLY A 156 -1.39 -17.88 5.64
N PRO A 157 -2.70 -17.55 5.68
CA PRO A 157 -3.77 -18.37 5.13
C PRO A 157 -4.03 -18.12 3.63
N CYS A 158 -3.20 -17.34 2.93
CA CYS A 158 -3.40 -17.01 1.52
C CYS A 158 -3.66 -18.27 0.66
N PRO A 159 -4.77 -18.33 -0.11
CA PRO A 159 -5.07 -19.42 -1.02
C PRO A 159 -3.90 -19.69 -1.97
N ILE A 160 -3.61 -20.96 -2.25
CA ILE A 160 -2.41 -21.36 -2.99
C ILE A 160 -2.34 -20.73 -4.39
N GLU A 161 -3.49 -20.52 -5.03
CA GLU A 161 -3.64 -19.90 -6.34
C GLU A 161 -3.32 -18.40 -6.33
N LEU A 162 -3.37 -17.75 -5.16
CA LEU A 162 -3.16 -16.32 -4.98
C LEU A 162 -1.79 -15.98 -4.37
N ARG A 163 -1.02 -16.98 -3.93
CA ARG A 163 0.28 -16.76 -3.28
C ARG A 163 1.30 -16.16 -4.23
N ASP A 164 2.02 -15.18 -3.72
CA ASP A 164 3.16 -14.54 -4.38
C ASP A 164 4.31 -14.39 -3.38
N PRO A 165 5.58 -14.42 -3.81
CA PRO A 165 6.70 -14.15 -2.91
C PRO A 165 6.59 -12.79 -2.17
N GLY A 166 5.92 -11.81 -2.77
CA GLY A 166 5.68 -10.49 -2.20
C GLY A 166 4.42 -10.37 -1.32
N GLY A 167 3.59 -11.41 -1.21
CA GLY A 167 2.36 -11.39 -0.41
C GLY A 167 1.24 -12.27 -0.96
N CYS A 168 0.00 -11.78 -0.89
CA CYS A 168 -1.19 -12.46 -1.41
C CYS A 168 -1.85 -11.61 -2.49
N ASN A 169 -1.90 -12.09 -3.73
CA ASN A 169 -2.58 -11.40 -4.82
C ASN A 169 -4.11 -11.42 -4.64
N ASN A 170 -4.78 -10.44 -5.22
CA ASN A 170 -6.23 -10.51 -5.41
C ASN A 170 -6.54 -11.39 -6.65
N PRO A 171 -7.69 -12.09 -6.70
CA PRO A 171 -8.09 -12.88 -7.87
C PRO A 171 -8.12 -12.09 -9.18
N CYS A 172 -8.41 -10.78 -9.18
CA CYS A 172 -8.37 -9.99 -10.42
C CYS A 172 -6.95 -9.99 -11.04
N THR A 173 -5.92 -9.82 -10.21
CA THR A 173 -4.51 -9.81 -10.65
C THR A 173 -4.11 -11.13 -11.33
N VAL A 174 -4.57 -12.25 -10.77
CA VAL A 174 -4.21 -13.60 -11.20
C VAL A 174 -5.05 -14.06 -12.39
N PHE A 175 -6.38 -13.98 -12.29
CA PHE A 175 -7.30 -14.58 -13.27
C PHE A 175 -7.69 -13.63 -14.41
N ARG A 176 -7.59 -12.30 -14.20
CA ARG A 176 -7.76 -11.26 -15.22
C ARG A 176 -9.07 -11.35 -16.03
N ASN A 177 -10.15 -11.79 -15.39
CA ASN A 177 -11.45 -11.95 -16.02
C ASN A 177 -12.49 -10.97 -15.45
N SER A 178 -13.63 -10.84 -16.13
CA SER A 178 -14.68 -9.90 -15.73
C SER A 178 -15.30 -10.21 -14.37
N GLN A 179 -15.34 -11.49 -13.96
CA GLN A 179 -15.87 -11.90 -12.66
C GLN A 179 -15.11 -11.27 -11.49
N PHE A 180 -13.78 -11.16 -11.59
CA PHE A 180 -12.95 -10.60 -10.51
C PHE A 180 -12.55 -9.14 -10.73
N CYS A 181 -12.42 -8.70 -11.99
CA CYS A 181 -11.92 -7.37 -12.31
C CYS A 181 -13.00 -6.33 -12.61
N CYS A 182 -14.25 -6.73 -12.83
CA CYS A 182 -15.38 -5.80 -13.05
C CYS A 182 -15.20 -4.88 -14.27
N ASN A 183 -14.44 -5.32 -15.28
CA ASN A 183 -14.05 -4.49 -16.43
C ASN A 183 -15.22 -4.14 -17.38
N THR A 184 -16.37 -4.81 -17.28
CA THR A 184 -17.50 -4.69 -18.23
C THR A 184 -18.68 -3.90 -17.67
N GLY A 185 -18.42 -2.70 -17.12
CA GLY A 185 -19.47 -1.74 -16.71
C GLY A 185 -20.52 -2.30 -15.73
N SER A 186 -20.24 -3.43 -15.08
CA SER A 186 -21.18 -4.17 -14.25
C SER A 186 -20.75 -4.07 -12.80
N ILE A 187 -21.72 -3.92 -11.90
CA ILE A 187 -21.52 -4.10 -10.46
C ILE A 187 -21.09 -5.56 -10.24
N CYS A 188 -19.96 -5.76 -9.57
CA CYS A 188 -19.49 -7.09 -9.22
C CYS A 188 -20.13 -7.59 -7.94
N GLU A 189 -20.46 -8.87 -7.94
CA GLU A 189 -20.89 -9.58 -6.75
C GLU A 189 -19.69 -10.16 -5.97
N PRO A 190 -19.78 -10.28 -4.64
CA PRO A 190 -18.75 -10.94 -3.83
C PRO A 190 -18.50 -12.39 -4.29
N THR A 191 -17.23 -12.80 -4.31
CA THR A 191 -16.79 -14.15 -4.61
C THR A 191 -16.27 -14.86 -3.36
N SER A 192 -15.98 -16.16 -3.44
CA SER A 192 -15.31 -16.88 -2.34
C SER A 192 -13.96 -16.25 -1.99
N TYR A 193 -13.20 -15.78 -2.99
CA TYR A 193 -11.93 -15.09 -2.77
C TYR A 193 -12.10 -13.74 -2.09
N SER A 194 -13.05 -12.90 -2.54
CA SER A 194 -13.25 -11.59 -1.88
C SER A 194 -13.77 -11.77 -0.44
N LYS A 195 -14.58 -12.80 -0.18
CA LYS A 195 -15.00 -13.18 1.17
C LYS A 195 -13.82 -13.59 2.05
N PHE A 196 -12.86 -14.36 1.55
CA PHE A 196 -11.62 -14.66 2.27
C PHE A 196 -10.89 -13.38 2.75
N PHE A 197 -10.73 -12.39 1.87
CA PHE A 197 -10.14 -11.11 2.28
C PHE A 197 -11.04 -10.35 3.27
N LYS A 198 -12.37 -10.42 3.10
CA LYS A 198 -13.32 -9.69 3.93
C LYS A 198 -13.42 -10.24 5.35
N ASP A 199 -13.32 -11.56 5.50
CA ASP A 199 -13.34 -12.23 6.80
C ASP A 199 -12.11 -11.82 7.64
N LEU A 200 -10.96 -11.59 7.00
CA LEU A 200 -9.72 -11.16 7.65
C LEU A 200 -9.60 -9.64 7.79
N CYS A 201 -10.22 -8.88 6.89
CA CYS A 201 -10.21 -7.42 6.86
C CYS A 201 -11.61 -6.84 6.58
N PRO A 202 -12.51 -6.84 7.59
CA PRO A 202 -13.90 -6.39 7.40
C PRO A 202 -14.02 -4.92 6.98
N GLU A 203 -13.07 -4.08 7.40
CA GLU A 203 -13.07 -2.63 7.15
C GLU A 203 -12.37 -2.24 5.84
N ALA A 204 -11.81 -3.19 5.10
CA ALA A 204 -11.14 -2.95 3.83
C ALA A 204 -12.05 -3.23 2.64
N ARG A 205 -11.75 -2.61 1.50
CA ARG A 205 -12.30 -3.00 0.21
C ARG A 205 -11.61 -4.24 -0.32
N THR A 206 -12.40 -5.24 -0.69
CA THR A 206 -11.89 -6.57 -1.07
C THR A 206 -12.13 -6.94 -2.52
N TYR A 207 -13.02 -6.20 -3.19
CA TYR A 207 -13.31 -6.31 -4.63
C TYR A 207 -13.74 -4.93 -5.15
N PRO A 208 -13.73 -4.68 -6.47
CA PRO A 208 -13.91 -3.32 -7.03
C PRO A 208 -15.24 -2.63 -6.66
N SER A 209 -16.33 -3.39 -6.52
CA SER A 209 -17.65 -2.86 -6.15
C SER A 209 -17.93 -2.87 -4.64
N ASP A 210 -16.93 -3.18 -3.81
CA ASP A 210 -17.05 -3.08 -2.34
C ASP A 210 -17.20 -1.60 -1.94
N GLY A 211 -18.35 -1.24 -1.36
CA GLY A 211 -18.67 0.15 -0.99
C GLY A 211 -17.93 0.67 0.23
N THR A 212 -17.24 -0.19 0.99
CA THR A 212 -16.61 0.11 2.28
C THR A 212 -15.68 1.32 2.19
N ARG A 213 -15.93 2.35 2.99
CA ARG A 213 -15.06 3.53 3.13
C ARG A 213 -15.44 4.43 4.29
N GLY A 214 -14.45 5.15 4.81
CA GLY A 214 -14.63 6.30 5.68
C GLY A 214 -15.03 7.55 4.91
N TYR A 215 -15.78 8.42 5.58
CA TYR A 215 -16.17 9.73 5.08
C TYR A 215 -16.08 10.78 6.17
N CYS A 216 -15.57 11.95 5.84
CA CYS A 216 -15.59 13.12 6.71
C CYS A 216 -15.90 14.39 5.91
N PRO A 217 -16.69 15.35 6.43
CA PRO A 217 -16.88 16.64 5.77
C PRO A 217 -15.55 17.32 5.44
N ASN A 218 -15.48 17.96 4.27
CA ASN A 218 -14.30 18.70 3.84
C ASN A 218 -13.87 19.74 4.88
N GLY A 219 -12.57 19.98 4.98
CA GLY A 219 -12.00 21.07 5.76
C GLY A 219 -10.60 20.75 6.26
N ARG A 220 -10.24 21.26 7.44
CA ARG A 220 -8.89 21.09 7.99
C ARG A 220 -8.79 19.74 8.70
N ASN A 221 -8.73 18.68 7.89
CA ASN A 221 -8.61 17.31 8.36
C ASN A 221 -7.15 16.86 8.31
N SER A 222 -6.71 16.10 9.31
CA SER A 222 -5.41 15.43 9.30
C SER A 222 -5.63 13.94 9.46
N TYR A 223 -4.88 13.16 8.68
CA TYR A 223 -5.02 11.71 8.64
C TYR A 223 -3.68 11.04 8.92
N LYS A 224 -3.75 9.74 9.19
CA LYS A 224 -2.60 8.88 9.42
C LYS A 224 -2.75 7.56 8.69
N VAL A 225 -1.72 7.18 7.95
CA VAL A 225 -1.53 5.83 7.40
C VAL A 225 -0.46 5.12 8.21
N VAL A 226 -0.80 4.00 8.82
CA VAL A 226 0.13 3.20 9.64
C VAL A 226 0.35 1.85 8.98
N PHE A 227 1.60 1.54 8.66
CA PHE A 227 2.03 0.20 8.29
C PHE A 227 2.30 -0.63 9.53
N CYS A 228 1.78 -1.86 9.58
CA CYS A 228 1.80 -2.74 10.75
C CYS A 228 1.21 -2.05 12.01
N PRO A 229 -0.07 -1.66 11.99
CA PRO A 229 -0.72 -1.05 13.17
C PRO A 229 -0.68 -2.01 14.36
N SER A 230 -0.71 -1.50 15.59
CA SER A 230 -0.62 -2.32 16.81
C SER A 230 -1.79 -3.30 17.00
N THR A 231 -2.89 -3.08 16.28
CA THR A 231 -4.04 -3.99 16.17
C THR A 231 -3.77 -5.19 15.27
N ALA A 232 -2.68 -5.18 14.49
CA ALA A 232 -2.21 -6.34 13.74
C ALA A 232 -1.72 -7.40 14.74
N SER A 233 -2.50 -8.48 14.87
CA SER A 233 -2.21 -9.60 15.77
C SER A 233 -0.74 -9.99 15.66
N SER A 234 -0.03 -9.94 16.80
CA SER A 234 1.44 -9.88 16.91
C SER A 234 2.18 -11.17 16.53
N THR A 235 1.77 -11.89 15.48
CA THR A 235 2.33 -13.20 15.10
C THR A 235 3.16 -13.18 13.81
N ILE A 236 3.47 -12.01 13.25
CA ILE A 236 4.34 -11.93 12.05
C ILE A 236 5.81 -12.03 12.48
N LEU A 237 6.30 -13.27 12.62
CA LEU A 237 7.73 -13.57 12.49
C LEU A 237 8.07 -13.53 10.98
N PRO A 238 9.07 -12.75 10.54
CA PRO A 238 9.57 -12.88 9.18
C PRO A 238 10.08 -14.32 8.99
N THR A 239 9.70 -14.93 7.87
CA THR A 239 10.26 -16.21 7.43
C THR A 239 11.79 -16.12 7.46
N PRO A 240 12.48 -17.07 8.10
CA PRO A 240 13.93 -17.03 8.13
C PRO A 240 14.44 -17.19 6.71
N ASN A 241 15.32 -16.26 6.29
CA ASN A 241 16.10 -16.33 5.06
C ASN A 241 16.51 -17.79 4.79
N ARG A 242 15.87 -18.43 3.81
CA ARG A 242 16.39 -19.70 3.29
C ARG A 242 17.68 -19.36 2.58
N LYS A 243 18.81 -19.60 3.26
CA LYS A 243 20.10 -19.78 2.61
C LYS A 243 19.90 -20.76 1.45
N PRO A 244 20.53 -20.55 0.29
CA PRO A 244 20.43 -21.48 -0.82
C PRO A 244 20.90 -22.86 -0.33
N LEU A 245 20.07 -23.88 -0.58
CA LEU A 245 20.40 -25.27 -0.30
C LEU A 245 21.72 -25.56 -1.05
N ARG A 246 22.78 -25.91 -0.31
CA ARG A 246 23.96 -26.49 -0.93
C ARG A 246 23.53 -27.77 -1.64
N THR A 247 23.72 -27.82 -2.95
CA THR A 247 23.64 -29.05 -3.73
C THR A 247 24.60 -30.05 -3.12
N ILE A 248 24.07 -31.08 -2.45
CA ILE A 248 24.86 -32.24 -2.05
C ILE A 248 25.11 -33.02 -3.34
N HIS A 249 26.32 -32.93 -3.86
CA HIS A 249 26.79 -33.84 -4.90
C HIS A 249 26.83 -35.24 -4.31
N PHE A 250 25.86 -36.09 -4.67
CA PHE A 250 26.02 -37.53 -4.52
C PHE A 250 27.07 -37.99 -5.52
N GLN A 251 28.29 -38.20 -5.03
CA GLN A 251 29.32 -38.91 -5.76
C GLN A 251 28.89 -40.39 -5.82
N PHE A 252 28.29 -40.80 -6.94
CA PHE A 252 28.14 -42.22 -7.24
C PHE A 252 29.54 -42.79 -7.44
N GLY A 253 30.01 -43.57 -6.46
CA GLY A 253 31.20 -44.38 -6.58
C GLY A 253 30.94 -45.49 -7.59
N PHE A 254 31.47 -45.34 -8.80
CA PHE A 254 31.58 -46.43 -9.77
C PHE A 254 32.66 -47.39 -9.27
N SER A 255 32.25 -48.46 -8.61
CA SER A 255 33.11 -49.62 -8.39
C SER A 255 33.22 -50.39 -9.72
N ASN A 256 34.42 -50.37 -10.29
CA ASN A 256 34.83 -51.16 -11.44
C ASN A 256 34.53 -52.65 -11.20
N MET A 257 33.73 -53.26 -12.08
CA MET A 257 33.72 -54.72 -12.30
C MET A 257 34.24 -55.01 -13.71
N PRO A 258 35.17 -55.96 -13.88
CA PRO A 258 35.79 -56.23 -15.17
C PRO A 258 34.86 -57.03 -16.10
N CYS A 259 34.89 -56.68 -17.38
CA CYS A 259 34.26 -57.44 -18.46
C CYS A 259 34.89 -58.84 -18.56
N GLY A 260 34.07 -59.89 -18.41
CA GLY A 260 34.42 -61.29 -18.66
C GLY A 260 33.48 -61.89 -19.70
N MET A 261 34.06 -62.32 -20.82
CA MET A 261 33.43 -63.02 -21.94
C MET A 261 32.85 -64.40 -21.53
N GLY A 262 31.84 -64.88 -22.26
CA GLY A 262 31.62 -66.34 -22.43
C GLY A 262 30.18 -66.83 -22.46
N SER A 263 29.62 -66.90 -23.68
CA SER A 263 28.84 -68.01 -24.26
C SER A 263 27.89 -68.86 -23.40
N ASN A 264 26.58 -68.83 -23.69
CA ASN A 264 25.89 -69.84 -24.52
C ASN A 264 24.35 -69.71 -24.41
N MET A 265 23.69 -69.64 -25.57
CA MET A 265 22.28 -69.97 -25.74
C MET A 265 22.11 -71.49 -25.61
N VAL A 266 21.10 -71.95 -24.86
CA VAL A 266 20.39 -73.22 -25.13
C VAL A 266 18.97 -73.14 -24.52
N PHE A 267 17.98 -73.24 -25.41
CA PHE A 267 16.51 -73.46 -25.30
C PHE A 267 15.66 -72.68 -24.29
#